data_AF-A0A7U7MCN2-F1
#
_entry.id   AF-A0A7U7MCN2-F1
#
_cell.length_a   1.000
_cell.length_b   1.000
_cell.length_c   1.000
_cell.angle_alpha   90.00
_cell.angle_beta   90.00
_cell.angle_gamma   90.00
#
_symmetry.space_group_name_H-M   'P 1'
#
loop_
_entity.id
_entity.type
_entity.pdbx_description
1 polymer ?
#
loop_
_entity_poly.entity_id
_entity_poly.type
_entity_poly.pdbx_seq_one_letter_code
_entity_poly.pdbx_strand_id
1 'polypeptide(L)'
;MGIRLRKSINLGGGFRVNVSKSGVGYSWGVKGARITKKANGNTRTTFSIPGTGISYVDETKRNQDDENSNRRINPNIYEVDNYFESTEKINVNEYQPAEYKDLLKSIQKVQNINLISTILILTLLLAAAPIFLITGIAGIVLKIYVYMKLPIRLDYNFDEESKESYDNLCEIWMSLNENNRFWQTISASSLNERVSGGASRGIERISSKAINKMPYFLRANVKPFGLKLRKQKLFFLPDKLLVISGRKVGALNYSDINMDLGTTNFVETDPVPRDANILYYTWLKVNKNGTPDRRFKNNHQVPVCQYGSVLIESGNSLHVELMCSNSDTIEKMEHFANKVLNRD
;
A
#
# COMPACT_ATOMS: atom_id res chain seq x y z
N MET A 1 6.01 -49.24 37.52
CA MET A 1 5.12 -48.09 37.78
C MET A 1 5.98 -46.86 38.05
N GLY A 2 5.96 -45.86 37.17
CA GLY A 2 6.83 -44.68 37.28
C GLY A 2 6.22 -43.59 38.14
N ILE A 3 6.93 -43.11 39.15
CA ILE A 3 6.54 -41.97 39.99
C ILE A 3 6.41 -40.73 39.10
N ARG A 4 5.22 -40.11 39.05
CA ARG A 4 4.98 -38.82 38.37
C ARG A 4 5.00 -37.70 39.41
N LEU A 5 6.07 -36.89 39.39
CA LEU A 5 6.14 -35.64 40.16
C LEU A 5 5.80 -34.45 39.25
N ARG A 6 4.77 -33.70 39.64
CA ARG A 6 4.43 -32.39 39.07
C ARG A 6 4.32 -31.40 40.22
N LYS A 7 5.11 -30.33 40.20
CA LYS A 7 5.05 -29.26 41.20
C LYS A 7 4.72 -27.94 40.51
N SER A 8 3.71 -27.24 41.01
CA SER A 8 3.36 -25.89 40.57
C SER A 8 3.68 -24.92 41.70
N ILE A 9 4.44 -23.87 41.40
CA ILE A 9 4.85 -22.83 42.35
C ILE A 9 4.24 -21.51 41.89
N ASN A 10 3.48 -20.85 42.77
CA ASN A 10 2.95 -19.50 42.53
C ASN A 10 3.95 -18.49 43.08
N LEU A 11 4.43 -17.58 42.23
CA LEU A 11 5.47 -16.62 42.58
C LEU A 11 4.91 -15.20 42.84
N GLY A 12 3.57 -15.05 42.83
CA GLY A 12 2.91 -13.75 43.01
C GLY A 12 2.81 -12.96 41.70
N GLY A 13 2.09 -11.82 41.71
CA GLY A 13 2.01 -10.90 40.57
C GLY A 13 1.44 -11.48 39.27
N GLY A 14 0.70 -12.60 39.32
CA GLY A 14 0.16 -13.29 38.14
C GLY A 14 1.14 -14.27 37.48
N PHE A 15 2.31 -14.53 38.09
CA PHE A 15 3.34 -15.44 37.58
C PHE A 15 3.31 -16.82 38.30
N ARG A 16 3.35 -17.90 37.52
CA ARG A 16 3.39 -19.29 38.03
C ARG A 16 4.36 -20.14 37.23
N VAL A 17 5.07 -21.05 37.90
CA VAL A 17 5.99 -22.00 37.27
C VAL A 17 5.52 -23.42 37.54
N ASN A 18 5.49 -24.25 36.49
CA ASN A 18 5.14 -25.66 36.54
C ASN A 18 6.38 -26.50 36.21
N VAL A 19 6.84 -27.30 37.16
CA VAL A 19 7.96 -28.24 36.98
C VAL A 19 7.40 -29.65 36.83
N SER A 20 7.81 -30.34 35.77
CA SER A 20 7.38 -31.70 35.44
C SER A 20 8.51 -32.51 34.79
N LYS A 21 8.30 -33.81 34.56
CA LYS A 21 9.29 -34.69 33.91
C LYS A 21 9.68 -34.24 32.49
N SER A 22 8.79 -33.56 31.76
CA SER A 22 9.08 -33.03 30.42
C SER A 22 9.78 -31.66 30.44
N GLY A 23 10.09 -31.13 31.62
CA GLY A 23 10.79 -29.85 31.80
C GLY A 23 9.98 -28.81 32.59
N VAL A 24 10.45 -27.57 32.52
CA VAL A 24 9.88 -26.42 33.23
C VAL A 24 9.02 -25.61 32.26
N GLY A 25 7.76 -25.39 32.63
CA GLY A 25 6.87 -24.44 31.98
C GLY A 25 6.59 -23.25 32.89
N TYR A 26 6.25 -22.10 32.33
CA TYR A 26 5.87 -20.91 33.08
C TYR A 26 4.63 -20.27 32.49
N SER A 27 3.87 -19.58 33.32
CA SER A 27 2.69 -18.82 32.91
C SER A 27 2.68 -17.47 33.59
N TRP A 28 2.27 -16.45 32.86
CA TRP A 28 2.18 -15.09 33.33
C TRP A 28 0.89 -14.46 32.84
N GLY A 29 0.16 -13.78 33.72
CA GLY A 29 -0.99 -12.99 33.33
C GLY A 29 -1.95 -12.64 34.44
N VAL A 30 -2.85 -11.71 34.13
CA VAL A 30 -3.91 -11.20 35.00
C VAL A 30 -5.25 -11.89 34.72
N LYS A 31 -6.26 -11.62 35.55
CA LYS A 31 -7.60 -12.19 35.37
C LYS A 31 -8.20 -11.67 34.06
N GLY A 32 -8.24 -12.53 33.04
CA GLY A 32 -8.76 -12.22 31.71
C GLY A 32 -7.74 -12.25 30.57
N ALA A 33 -6.43 -12.30 30.87
CA ALA A 33 -5.39 -12.46 29.85
C ALA A 33 -4.17 -13.19 30.45
N ARG A 34 -3.86 -14.37 29.92
CA ARG A 34 -2.74 -15.21 30.40
C ARG A 34 -2.01 -15.88 29.26
N ILE A 35 -0.68 -15.86 29.33
CA ILE A 35 0.23 -16.58 28.44
C ILE A 35 0.86 -17.73 29.24
N THR A 36 0.88 -18.93 28.67
CA THR A 36 1.47 -20.13 29.27
C THR A 36 2.42 -20.79 28.29
N LYS A 37 3.70 -20.84 28.63
CA LYS A 37 4.72 -21.63 27.93
C LYS A 37 4.87 -22.98 28.61
N LYS A 38 4.50 -24.05 27.90
CA LYS A 38 4.58 -25.42 28.40
C LYS A 38 5.99 -25.97 28.23
N ALA A 39 6.34 -26.99 29.03
CA ALA A 39 7.65 -27.62 28.99
C ALA A 39 7.98 -28.31 27.65
N ASN A 40 6.96 -28.68 26.87
CA ASN A 40 7.10 -29.25 25.53
C ASN A 40 7.29 -28.20 24.42
N GLY A 41 7.46 -26.91 24.76
CA GLY A 41 7.68 -25.82 23.81
C GLY A 41 6.41 -25.17 23.27
N ASN A 42 5.23 -25.71 23.54
CA ASN A 42 3.96 -25.08 23.12
C ASN A 42 3.70 -23.80 23.92
N THR A 43 3.17 -22.79 23.24
CA THR A 43 2.71 -21.55 23.86
C THR A 43 1.20 -21.44 23.72
N ARG A 44 0.52 -21.33 24.86
CA ARG A 44 -0.93 -21.16 24.97
C ARG A 44 -1.25 -19.75 25.47
N THR A 45 -1.97 -18.98 24.68
CA THR A 45 -2.50 -17.66 25.05
C THR A 45 -4.00 -17.79 25.32
N THR A 46 -4.47 -17.21 26.42
CA THR A 46 -5.88 -17.29 26.82
C THR A 46 -6.38 -15.89 27.16
N PHE A 47 -7.41 -15.46 26.44
CA PHE A 47 -8.17 -14.24 26.71
C PHE A 47 -9.56 -14.62 27.21
N SER A 48 -10.02 -13.99 28.28
CA SER A 48 -11.37 -14.22 28.79
C SER A 48 -11.95 -12.95 29.40
N ILE A 49 -13.25 -12.77 29.25
CA ILE A 49 -13.97 -11.63 29.85
C ILE A 49 -14.54 -12.09 31.19
N PRO A 50 -14.04 -11.60 32.34
CA PRO A 50 -14.47 -12.07 33.65
C PRO A 50 -15.97 -11.87 33.86
N GLY A 51 -16.67 -12.90 34.36
CA GLY A 51 -18.11 -12.84 34.67
C GLY A 51 -19.05 -13.13 33.50
N THR A 52 -18.55 -13.29 32.27
CA THR A 52 -19.39 -13.52 31.08
C THR A 52 -19.32 -14.95 30.52
N GLY A 53 -18.36 -15.76 30.98
CA GLY A 53 -18.13 -17.12 30.45
C GLY A 53 -17.44 -17.17 29.09
N ILE A 54 -17.19 -16.03 28.44
CA ILE A 54 -16.56 -15.95 27.12
C ILE A 54 -15.04 -16.06 27.26
N SER A 55 -14.45 -17.03 26.56
CA SER A 55 -12.99 -17.19 26.49
C SER A 55 -12.51 -17.62 25.10
N TYR A 56 -11.37 -17.08 24.69
CA TYR A 56 -10.64 -17.44 23.49
C TYR A 56 -9.29 -18.03 23.90
N VAL A 57 -8.98 -19.21 23.37
CA VAL A 57 -7.73 -19.92 23.65
C VAL A 57 -7.05 -20.19 22.33
N ASP A 58 -5.81 -19.71 22.21
CA ASP A 58 -4.94 -19.99 21.08
C ASP A 58 -3.74 -20.79 21.56
N GLU A 59 -3.40 -21.89 20.87
CA GLU A 59 -2.27 -22.75 21.22
C GLU A 59 -1.37 -22.97 20.01
N THR A 60 -0.26 -22.23 20.00
CA THR A 60 0.84 -22.43 19.04
C THR A 60 1.72 -23.60 19.48
N LYS A 61 1.83 -24.62 18.62
CA LYS A 61 2.77 -25.72 18.78
C LYS A 61 4.13 -25.32 18.24
N ARG A 62 5.20 -25.74 18.92
CA ARG A 62 6.54 -25.61 18.37
C ARG A 62 6.69 -26.66 17.27
N ASN A 63 6.91 -26.24 16.03
CA ASN A 63 7.30 -27.16 14.96
C ASN A 63 8.66 -27.76 15.32
N GLN A 64 8.67 -29.07 15.56
CA GLN A 64 9.88 -29.85 15.46
C GLN A 64 10.07 -30.16 13.98
N ASP A 65 11.20 -29.74 13.42
CA ASP A 65 11.67 -30.23 12.14
C ASP A 65 11.96 -31.72 12.30
N ASP A 66 10.96 -32.55 12.03
CA ASP A 66 11.11 -34.00 11.99
C ASP A 66 11.65 -34.41 10.61
N GLU A 67 12.97 -34.55 10.53
CA GLU A 67 13.63 -35.41 9.54
C GLU A 67 13.25 -36.88 9.81
N ASN A 68 12.17 -37.37 9.19
CA ASN A 68 12.17 -38.61 8.39
C ASN A 68 10.77 -39.20 8.12
N SER A 69 10.62 -39.56 6.85
CA SER A 69 9.88 -40.71 6.29
C SER A 69 8.35 -40.65 6.08
N ASN A 70 8.01 -41.01 4.84
CA ASN A 70 6.74 -41.55 4.34
C ASN A 70 5.56 -40.59 4.14
N ARG A 71 5.65 -39.80 3.06
CA ARG A 71 4.49 -39.15 2.42
C ARG A 71 3.56 -40.19 1.79
N ARG A 72 2.50 -40.57 2.51
CA ARG A 72 1.22 -40.86 1.86
C ARG A 72 0.66 -39.52 1.38
N ILE A 73 0.59 -39.33 0.06
CA ILE A 73 0.05 -38.14 -0.57
C ILE A 73 -1.45 -38.10 -0.32
N ASN A 74 -1.88 -37.24 0.60
CA ASN A 74 -3.27 -36.82 0.71
C ASN A 74 -3.42 -35.57 -0.18
N PRO A 75 -4.19 -35.62 -1.29
CA PRO A 75 -4.25 -34.51 -2.22
C PRO A 75 -5.39 -33.58 -1.79
N ASN A 76 -5.17 -32.74 -0.77
CA ASN A 76 -5.99 -31.55 -0.56
C ASN A 76 -5.28 -30.59 0.41
N ILE A 77 -5.43 -29.30 0.10
CA ILE A 77 -4.88 -28.11 0.76
C ILE A 77 -3.46 -27.75 0.26
N TYR A 78 -3.39 -27.14 -0.92
CA TYR A 78 -2.33 -26.17 -1.21
C TYR A 78 -2.68 -24.86 -0.48
N GLU A 79 -2.53 -24.82 0.84
CA GLU A 79 -2.36 -23.54 1.55
C GLU A 79 -0.88 -23.19 1.42
N VAL A 80 -0.53 -22.54 0.30
CA VAL A 80 0.60 -21.63 0.33
C VAL A 80 0.06 -20.42 1.07
N ASP A 81 0.59 -20.16 2.27
CA ASP A 81 0.40 -18.87 2.92
C ASP A 81 0.98 -17.82 1.96
N ASN A 82 0.13 -17.26 1.10
CA ASN A 82 0.48 -16.16 0.22
C ASN A 82 0.68 -14.94 1.12
N TYR A 83 1.89 -14.79 1.67
CA TYR A 83 2.26 -13.60 2.40
C TYR A 83 2.32 -12.45 1.38
N PHE A 84 1.33 -11.58 1.42
CA PHE A 84 1.30 -10.38 0.59
C PHE A 84 2.28 -9.36 1.19
N GLU A 85 3.37 -9.13 0.48
CA GLU A 85 4.28 -8.04 0.79
C GLU A 85 3.73 -6.74 0.21
N SER A 86 3.80 -5.66 0.99
CA SER A 86 3.44 -4.33 0.51
C SER A 86 4.42 -3.91 -0.58
N THR A 87 3.93 -3.70 -1.80
CA THR A 87 4.72 -3.12 -2.89
C THR A 87 4.96 -1.63 -2.66
N GLU A 88 4.01 -0.94 -2.01
CA GLU A 88 4.14 0.48 -1.71
C GLU A 88 5.22 0.75 -0.64
N LYS A 89 6.38 1.24 -1.08
CA LYS A 89 7.40 1.82 -0.21
C LYS A 89 7.50 3.32 -0.52
N ILE A 90 7.03 4.15 0.41
CA ILE A 90 7.14 5.61 0.32
C ILE A 90 7.61 6.18 1.65
N ASN A 91 8.92 6.38 1.79
CA ASN A 91 9.51 6.97 3.00
C ASN A 91 9.65 8.49 2.88
N VAL A 92 8.56 9.22 3.16
CA VAL A 92 8.50 10.69 2.94
C VAL A 92 9.63 11.47 3.66
N ASN A 93 10.16 10.94 4.76
CA ASN A 93 11.17 11.60 5.58
C ASN A 93 12.59 11.53 5.00
N GLU A 94 12.84 10.59 4.08
CA GLU A 94 14.15 10.41 3.43
C GLU A 94 14.35 11.43 2.29
N TYR A 95 13.27 12.11 1.87
CA TYR A 95 13.24 13.02 0.72
C TYR A 95 13.30 14.49 1.11
N GLN A 96 14.45 14.91 1.62
CA GLN A 96 14.70 16.33 1.85
C GLN A 96 16.08 16.71 1.31
N PRO A 97 16.24 16.83 -0.03
CA PRO A 97 17.36 17.57 -0.58
C PRO A 97 17.46 18.91 0.15
N ALA A 98 18.67 19.34 0.50
CA ALA A 98 18.88 20.57 1.26
C ALA A 98 18.20 21.79 0.57
N GLU A 99 18.16 21.76 -0.76
CA GLU A 99 17.51 22.75 -1.62
C GLU A 99 16.01 22.94 -1.31
N TYR A 100 15.25 21.87 -1.08
CA TYR A 100 13.81 21.96 -0.88
C TYR A 100 13.40 22.10 0.59
N LYS A 101 14.35 22.12 1.52
CA LYS A 101 14.09 22.15 2.96
C LYS A 101 13.18 23.32 3.37
N ASP A 102 13.45 24.50 2.84
CA ASP A 102 12.68 25.71 3.17
C ASP A 102 11.27 25.68 2.54
N LEU A 103 11.16 25.15 1.33
CA LEU A 103 9.87 24.92 0.67
C LEU A 103 9.02 23.94 1.49
N LEU A 104 9.57 22.77 1.85
CA LEU A 104 8.87 21.74 2.61
C LEU A 104 8.46 22.25 4.00
N LYS A 105 9.32 23.01 4.67
CA LYS A 105 9.00 23.66 5.95
C LYS A 105 7.86 24.67 5.81
N SER A 106 7.86 25.45 4.73
CA SER A 106 6.80 26.41 4.43
C SER A 106 5.47 25.70 4.16
N ILE A 107 5.49 24.60 3.38
CA ILE A 107 4.31 23.77 3.14
C ILE A 107 3.75 23.23 4.47
N GLN A 108 4.62 22.69 5.32
CA GLN A 108 4.22 22.14 6.61
C GLN A 108 3.61 23.21 7.51
N LYS A 109 4.15 24.44 7.50
CA LYS A 109 3.56 25.59 8.21
C LYS A 109 2.13 25.87 7.74
N VAL A 110 1.89 25.94 6.43
CA VAL A 110 0.54 26.16 5.88
C VAL A 110 -0.42 25.03 6.28
N GLN A 111 0.04 23.78 6.24
CA GLN A 111 -0.76 22.63 6.66
C GLN A 111 -1.09 22.65 8.17
N ASN A 112 -0.14 23.07 9.01
CA ASN A 112 -0.36 23.20 10.45
C ASN A 112 -1.40 24.29 10.77
N ILE A 113 -1.30 25.45 10.11
CA ILE A 113 -2.28 26.54 10.30
C ILE A 113 -3.67 26.11 9.80
N ASN A 114 -3.75 25.37 8.68
CA ASN A 114 -5.01 24.79 8.20
C ASN A 114 -5.64 23.79 9.18
N LEU A 115 -4.82 23.04 9.93
CA LEU A 115 -5.32 22.16 10.98
C LEU A 115 -5.86 22.98 12.14
N ILE A 116 -5.12 23.98 12.62
CA ILE A 116 -5.54 24.86 13.70
C ILE A 116 -6.87 25.53 13.33
N SER A 117 -7.01 26.04 12.11
CA SER A 117 -8.27 26.61 11.65
C SER A 117 -9.42 25.60 11.68
N THR A 118 -9.15 24.34 11.33
CA THR A 118 -10.16 23.26 11.36
C THR A 118 -10.55 22.90 12.80
N ILE A 119 -9.59 22.83 13.73
CA ILE A 119 -9.84 22.60 15.15
C ILE A 119 -10.68 23.75 15.74
N LEU A 120 -10.34 25.00 15.41
CA LEU A 120 -11.12 26.17 15.83
C LEU A 120 -12.55 26.12 15.29
N ILE A 121 -12.76 25.74 14.02
CA ILE A 121 -14.10 25.56 13.46
C ILE A 121 -14.91 24.49 14.22
N LEU A 122 -14.28 23.39 14.63
CA LEU A 122 -14.96 22.32 15.38
C LEU A 122 -15.48 22.79 16.74
N THR A 123 -14.92 23.86 17.31
CA THR A 123 -15.47 24.43 18.57
C THR A 123 -16.91 24.90 18.43
N LEU A 124 -17.39 25.18 17.21
CA LEU A 124 -18.79 25.51 16.94
C LEU A 124 -19.78 24.42 17.39
N LEU A 125 -19.34 23.16 17.50
CA LEU A 125 -20.17 22.07 18.03
C LEU A 125 -20.53 22.27 19.52
N LEU A 126 -19.77 23.10 20.24
CA LEU A 126 -19.98 23.46 21.63
C LEU A 126 -20.57 24.88 21.78
N ALA A 127 -21.26 25.39 20.75
CA ALA A 127 -21.79 26.77 20.68
C ALA A 127 -22.77 27.18 21.79
N ALA A 128 -23.16 26.26 22.70
CA ALA A 128 -23.92 26.59 23.90
C ALA A 128 -23.20 27.63 24.79
N ALA A 129 -21.87 27.67 24.78
CA ALA A 129 -21.12 28.77 25.39
C ALA A 129 -20.71 29.81 24.33
N PRO A 130 -20.95 31.12 24.56
CA PRO A 130 -20.66 32.19 23.59
C PRO A 130 -19.21 32.24 23.12
N ILE A 131 -18.26 31.84 23.97
CA ILE A 131 -16.83 31.83 23.63
C ILE A 131 -16.53 30.90 22.45
N PHE A 132 -17.26 29.79 22.33
CA PHE A 132 -17.06 28.81 21.26
C PHE A 132 -17.60 29.28 19.91
N LEU A 133 -18.58 30.19 19.90
CA LEU A 133 -19.01 30.88 18.67
C LEU A 133 -17.90 31.80 18.15
N ILE A 134 -17.26 32.57 19.04
CA ILE A 134 -16.18 33.49 18.66
C ILE A 134 -14.98 32.71 18.11
N THR A 135 -14.56 31.64 18.78
CA THR A 135 -13.45 30.80 18.30
C THR A 135 -13.79 30.09 17.00
N GLY A 136 -15.04 29.65 16.81
CA GLY A 136 -15.53 29.07 15.57
C GLY A 136 -15.44 30.03 14.39
N ILE A 137 -15.92 31.27 14.57
CA ILE A 137 -15.84 32.33 13.56
C ILE A 137 -14.38 32.67 13.24
N ALA A 138 -13.52 32.81 14.25
CA ALA A 138 -12.08 33.02 14.06
C ALA A 138 -11.45 31.88 13.25
N GLY A 139 -11.87 30.63 13.48
CA GLY A 139 -11.46 29.47 12.69
C GLY A 139 -11.85 29.57 11.22
N ILE A 140 -13.06 30.03 10.91
CA ILE A 140 -13.54 30.25 9.52
C ILE A 140 -12.69 31.34 8.84
N VAL A 141 -12.49 32.48 9.49
CA VAL A 141 -11.65 33.57 8.96
C VAL A 141 -10.24 33.08 8.68
N LEU A 142 -9.65 32.33 9.63
CA LEU A 142 -8.32 31.74 9.45
C LEU A 142 -8.29 30.74 8.28
N LYS A 143 -9.33 29.92 8.10
CA LYS A 143 -9.46 28.97 6.99
C LYS A 143 -9.46 29.71 5.64
N ILE A 144 -10.23 30.80 5.53
CA ILE A 144 -10.26 31.62 4.32
C ILE A 144 -8.87 32.22 4.06
N TYR A 145 -8.22 32.77 5.09
CA TYR A 145 -6.87 33.32 4.98
C TYR A 145 -5.85 32.29 4.48
N VAL A 146 -5.90 31.06 5.01
CA VAL A 146 -5.05 29.94 4.58
C VAL A 146 -5.18 29.67 3.08
N TYR A 147 -6.40 29.68 2.53
CA TYR A 147 -6.64 29.38 1.11
C TYR A 147 -6.40 30.56 0.19
N MET A 148 -6.52 31.80 0.69
CA MET A 148 -6.37 33.01 -0.11
C MET A 148 -4.93 33.54 -0.17
N LYS A 149 -4.21 33.54 0.96
CA LYS A 149 -2.95 34.28 1.12
C LYS A 149 -1.73 33.42 1.45
N LEU A 150 -1.91 32.29 2.13
CA LEU A 150 -0.82 31.40 2.50
C LEU A 150 -0.33 30.40 1.43
N PRO A 151 -1.01 30.13 0.29
CA PRO A 151 -0.45 29.22 -0.71
C PRO A 151 0.88 29.76 -1.24
N ILE A 152 1.88 28.90 -1.30
CA ILE A 152 3.23 29.23 -1.78
C ILE A 152 3.20 29.34 -3.29
N ARG A 153 3.73 30.43 -3.84
CA ARG A 153 3.83 30.67 -5.27
C ARG A 153 5.08 30.00 -5.83
N LEU A 154 4.89 29.24 -6.90
CA LEU A 154 5.95 28.62 -7.69
C LEU A 154 5.86 29.23 -9.09
N ASP A 155 6.81 30.09 -9.42
CA ASP A 155 6.85 30.78 -10.71
C ASP A 155 7.93 30.12 -11.57
N TYR A 156 7.49 29.50 -12.66
CA TYR A 156 8.35 28.79 -13.60
C TYR A 156 8.49 29.57 -14.90
N ASN A 157 9.73 29.77 -15.34
CA ASN A 157 10.02 30.41 -16.62
C ASN A 157 10.35 29.32 -17.65
N PHE A 158 9.56 29.24 -18.71
CA PHE A 158 9.77 28.32 -19.81
C PHE A 158 10.05 29.10 -21.08
N ASP A 159 10.89 28.53 -21.95
CA ASP A 159 10.80 28.79 -23.37
C ASP A 159 9.56 28.09 -23.96
N GLU A 160 9.23 28.41 -25.21
CA GLU A 160 8.03 27.89 -25.86
C GLU A 160 8.08 26.36 -25.99
N GLU A 161 9.25 25.82 -26.31
CA GLU A 161 9.48 24.38 -26.52
C GLU A 161 9.36 23.57 -25.21
N SER A 162 9.95 24.03 -24.11
CA SER A 162 9.89 23.32 -22.82
C SER A 162 8.48 23.35 -22.23
N LYS A 163 7.74 24.42 -22.48
CA LYS A 163 6.34 24.52 -22.08
C LYS A 163 5.48 23.50 -22.84
N GLU A 164 5.66 23.39 -24.15
CA GLU A 164 4.96 22.40 -24.97
C GLU A 164 5.28 20.97 -24.51
N SER A 165 6.55 20.66 -24.24
CA SER A 165 6.94 19.36 -23.67
C SER A 165 6.25 19.06 -22.34
N TYR A 166 6.15 20.05 -21.45
CA TYR A 166 5.46 19.89 -20.16
C TYR A 166 3.95 19.68 -20.31
N ASP A 167 3.30 20.45 -21.19
CA ASP A 167 1.87 20.32 -21.47
C ASP A 167 1.57 18.95 -22.11
N ASN A 168 2.42 18.47 -23.02
CA ASN A 168 2.32 17.12 -23.60
C ASN A 168 2.43 16.03 -22.53
N LEU A 169 3.40 16.13 -21.61
CA LEU A 169 3.49 15.20 -20.48
C LEU A 169 2.22 15.20 -19.64
N CYS A 170 1.66 16.38 -19.35
CA CYS A 170 0.40 16.50 -18.62
C CYS A 170 -0.74 15.76 -19.33
N GLU A 171 -0.90 15.94 -20.64
CA GLU A 171 -1.95 15.28 -21.43
C GLU A 171 -1.79 13.76 -21.44
N ILE A 172 -0.57 13.26 -21.64
CA ILE A 172 -0.24 11.83 -21.64
C ILE A 172 -0.57 11.19 -20.28
N TRP A 173 -0.19 11.82 -19.18
CA TRP A 173 -0.54 11.31 -17.85
C TRP A 173 -2.05 11.36 -17.60
N MET A 174 -2.74 12.36 -18.14
CA MET A 174 -4.19 12.47 -18.01
C MET A 174 -4.95 11.43 -18.85
N SER A 175 -4.39 10.98 -19.98
CA SER A 175 -5.01 9.93 -20.81
C SER A 175 -5.10 8.57 -20.09
N LEU A 176 -4.34 8.35 -19.01
CA LEU A 176 -4.52 7.19 -18.12
C LEU A 176 -5.93 7.12 -17.53
N ASN A 177 -6.62 8.26 -17.36
CA ASN A 177 -8.01 8.28 -16.88
C ASN A 177 -9.04 7.90 -17.94
N GLU A 178 -8.66 7.85 -19.23
CA GLU A 178 -9.56 7.46 -20.33
C GLU A 178 -9.71 5.93 -20.45
N ASN A 179 -8.81 5.19 -19.80
CA ASN A 179 -8.88 3.74 -19.68
C ASN A 179 -10.10 3.36 -18.84
N ASN A 180 -10.80 2.26 -19.18
CA ASN A 180 -11.92 1.78 -18.37
C ASN A 180 -11.46 1.42 -16.95
N ARG A 181 -10.19 1.00 -16.81
CA ARG A 181 -9.55 0.76 -15.52
C ARG A 181 -8.13 1.30 -15.49
N PHE A 182 -7.85 2.04 -14.42
CA PHE A 182 -6.52 2.46 -14.03
C PHE A 182 -6.31 2.11 -12.56
N TRP A 183 -5.22 1.41 -12.28
CA TRP A 183 -4.95 0.80 -10.99
C TRP A 183 -3.57 1.15 -10.46
N GLN A 184 -3.46 1.05 -9.14
CA GLN A 184 -2.20 0.96 -8.42
C GLN A 184 -2.12 -0.44 -7.79
N THR A 185 -0.96 -1.09 -7.92
CA THR A 185 -0.66 -2.33 -7.19
C THR A 185 -0.21 -2.00 -5.77
N ILE A 186 -0.87 -2.60 -4.79
CA ILE A 186 -0.68 -2.28 -3.36
C ILE A 186 0.05 -3.36 -2.58
N SER A 187 -0.01 -4.60 -3.08
CA SER A 187 0.68 -5.74 -2.51
C SER A 187 0.94 -6.79 -3.59
N ALA A 188 1.98 -7.59 -3.38
CA ALA A 188 2.32 -8.71 -4.24
C ALA A 188 2.66 -9.94 -3.39
N SER A 189 2.33 -11.11 -3.90
CA SER A 189 2.69 -12.40 -3.33
C SER A 189 3.23 -13.33 -4.41
N SER A 190 4.10 -14.25 -4.03
CA SER A 190 4.47 -15.36 -4.90
C SER A 190 3.29 -16.34 -4.97
N LEU A 191 2.94 -16.75 -6.18
CA LEU A 191 1.86 -17.70 -6.42
C LEU A 191 2.40 -19.04 -6.86
N ASN A 192 1.66 -20.09 -6.50
CA ASN A 192 1.86 -21.39 -7.11
C ASN A 192 1.16 -21.40 -8.47
N GLU A 193 1.97 -21.44 -9.53
CA GLU A 193 1.53 -21.40 -10.93
C GLU A 193 0.44 -22.43 -11.24
N ARG A 194 0.51 -23.63 -10.64
CA ARG A 194 -0.48 -24.70 -10.86
C ARG A 194 -1.89 -24.32 -10.45
N VAL A 195 -2.02 -23.46 -9.44
CA VAL A 195 -3.32 -23.08 -8.89
C VAL A 195 -3.75 -21.66 -9.30
N SER A 196 -2.96 -21.00 -10.14
CA SER A 196 -3.11 -19.58 -10.48
C SER A 196 -3.05 -19.35 -11.99
N GLY A 197 -3.47 -20.33 -12.79
CA GLY A 197 -3.46 -20.29 -14.24
C GLY A 197 -2.10 -20.07 -14.90
N GLY A 198 -1.01 -20.47 -14.24
CA GLY A 198 0.36 -20.25 -14.70
C GLY A 198 0.98 -18.95 -14.21
N ALA A 199 0.26 -18.11 -13.45
CA ALA A 199 0.83 -16.90 -12.87
C ALA A 199 1.76 -17.23 -11.70
N SER A 200 2.97 -16.65 -11.72
CA SER A 200 3.96 -16.74 -10.64
C SER A 200 3.84 -15.61 -9.61
N ARG A 201 3.15 -14.52 -9.97
CA ARG A 201 2.96 -13.32 -9.12
C ARG A 201 1.47 -12.99 -8.99
N GLY A 202 1.02 -12.89 -7.75
CA GLY A 202 -0.31 -12.45 -7.39
C GLY A 202 -0.25 -11.03 -6.88
N ILE A 203 -1.22 -10.20 -7.25
CA ILE A 203 -1.23 -8.79 -6.88
C ILE A 203 -2.61 -8.37 -6.37
N GLU A 204 -2.62 -7.46 -5.40
CA GLU A 204 -3.82 -6.70 -5.07
C GLU A 204 -3.75 -5.32 -5.72
N ARG A 205 -4.85 -4.90 -6.32
CA ARG A 205 -4.97 -3.66 -7.08
C ARG A 205 -6.06 -2.77 -6.50
N ILE A 206 -5.85 -1.46 -6.46
CA ILE A 206 -6.87 -0.46 -6.15
C ILE A 206 -6.98 0.55 -7.28
N SER A 207 -8.18 1.10 -7.52
CA SER A 207 -8.34 2.15 -8.53
C SER A 207 -7.50 3.38 -8.20
N SER A 208 -6.73 3.83 -9.17
CA SER A 208 -5.92 5.05 -9.14
C SER A 208 -6.54 6.10 -10.08
N LYS A 209 -6.07 7.35 -9.98
CA LYS A 209 -6.48 8.45 -10.87
C LYS A 209 -5.32 9.39 -11.14
N ALA A 210 -5.16 9.80 -12.40
CA ALA A 210 -4.38 10.98 -12.70
C ALA A 210 -5.16 12.24 -12.28
N ILE A 211 -4.47 13.22 -11.72
CA ILE A 211 -5.05 14.44 -11.17
C ILE A 211 -4.32 15.66 -11.69
N ASN A 212 -5.04 16.73 -11.99
CA ASN A 212 -4.47 17.99 -12.45
C ASN A 212 -4.76 19.19 -11.51
N LYS A 213 -5.29 18.90 -10.32
CA LYS A 213 -5.66 19.92 -9.33
C LYS A 213 -4.52 20.15 -8.34
N MET A 214 -3.97 21.37 -8.35
CA MET A 214 -2.94 21.81 -7.40
C MET A 214 -3.40 21.59 -5.94
N PRO A 215 -2.52 21.10 -5.04
CA PRO A 215 -2.81 21.11 -3.62
C PRO A 215 -3.03 22.54 -3.12
N TYR A 216 -3.95 22.71 -2.16
CA TYR A 216 -4.39 24.04 -1.69
C TYR A 216 -3.28 24.95 -1.15
N PHE A 217 -2.13 24.37 -0.76
CA PHE A 217 -0.99 25.08 -0.20
C PHE A 217 0.03 25.53 -1.26
N LEU A 218 -0.21 25.24 -2.54
CA LEU A 218 0.62 25.71 -3.66
C LEU A 218 -0.23 26.50 -4.67
N ARG A 219 0.42 27.44 -5.35
CA ARG A 219 -0.05 28.08 -6.58
C ARG A 219 1.12 28.10 -7.55
N ALA A 220 0.89 27.71 -8.79
CA ALA A 220 1.90 27.83 -9.84
C ALA A 220 1.28 28.47 -11.08
N ASN A 221 2.13 29.05 -11.91
CA ASN A 221 1.77 29.54 -13.24
C ASN A 221 1.62 28.41 -14.28
N VAL A 222 1.86 27.15 -13.88
CA VAL A 222 1.64 25.94 -14.69
C VAL A 222 0.53 25.07 -14.13
N LYS A 223 -0.10 24.28 -15.02
CA LYS A 223 -1.05 23.25 -14.63
C LYS A 223 -0.27 22.08 -14.00
N PRO A 224 -0.49 21.74 -12.72
CA PRO A 224 0.16 20.56 -12.18
C PRO A 224 -0.52 19.33 -12.77
N PHE A 225 0.23 18.26 -12.94
CA PHE A 225 -0.34 16.92 -13.08
C PHE A 225 0.28 15.99 -12.04
N GLY A 226 -0.36 14.85 -11.82
CA GLY A 226 -0.08 14.03 -10.66
C GLY A 226 -0.90 12.76 -10.61
N LEU A 227 -0.64 11.96 -9.57
CA LEU A 227 -1.32 10.70 -9.33
C LEU A 227 -1.92 10.71 -7.93
N LYS A 228 -3.18 10.29 -7.82
CA LYS A 228 -3.82 9.97 -6.55
C LYS A 228 -3.69 8.47 -6.30
N LEU A 229 -2.75 8.12 -5.43
CA LEU A 229 -2.52 6.77 -4.94
C LEU A 229 -3.41 6.48 -3.71
N ARG A 230 -3.32 5.26 -3.16
CA ARG A 230 -4.08 4.82 -1.98
C ARG A 230 -3.87 5.72 -0.77
N LYS A 231 -2.61 5.98 -0.40
CA LYS A 231 -2.25 6.79 0.78
C LYS A 231 -1.59 8.12 0.42
N GLN A 232 -1.06 8.23 -0.78
CA GLN A 232 -0.23 9.35 -1.21
C GLN A 232 -0.80 10.06 -2.43
N LYS A 233 -0.33 11.29 -2.65
CA LYS A 233 -0.49 11.99 -3.91
C LYS A 233 0.89 12.36 -4.42
N LEU A 234 1.13 12.06 -5.69
CA LEU A 234 2.32 12.48 -6.41
C LEU A 234 1.93 13.68 -7.26
N PHE A 235 2.76 14.71 -7.30
CA PHE A 235 2.60 15.86 -8.19
C PHE A 235 3.91 16.07 -8.94
N PHE A 236 3.84 15.94 -10.26
CA PHE A 236 4.94 16.18 -11.18
C PHE A 236 5.02 17.69 -11.44
N LEU A 237 5.90 18.35 -10.70
CA LEU A 237 6.25 19.74 -10.96
C LEU A 237 7.41 19.78 -11.96
N PRO A 238 7.62 20.88 -12.70
CA PRO A 238 8.65 20.96 -13.74
C PRO A 238 10.06 20.59 -13.27
N ASP A 239 10.41 20.89 -12.02
CA ASP A 239 11.74 20.72 -11.44
C ASP A 239 11.86 19.50 -10.50
N LYS A 240 10.73 18.97 -10.00
CA LYS A 240 10.72 17.94 -8.96
C LYS A 240 9.41 17.16 -8.90
N LEU A 241 9.49 15.94 -8.37
CA LEU A 241 8.33 15.18 -7.95
C LEU A 241 7.99 15.48 -6.49
N LEU A 242 6.82 16.04 -6.24
CA LEU A 242 6.31 16.30 -4.89
C LEU A 242 5.46 15.11 -4.40
N VAL A 243 5.85 14.54 -3.26
CA VAL A 243 5.19 13.38 -2.64
C VAL A 243 4.46 13.82 -1.38
N ILE A 244 3.14 13.67 -1.34
CA ILE A 244 2.30 14.05 -0.19
C ILE A 244 1.68 12.80 0.43
N SER A 245 2.00 12.54 1.69
CA SER A 245 1.39 11.48 2.50
C SER A 245 0.75 12.07 3.74
N GLY A 246 -0.56 12.35 3.65
CA GLY A 246 -1.29 13.08 4.68
C GLY A 246 -0.70 14.48 4.92
N ARG A 247 -0.02 14.67 6.05
CA ARG A 247 0.66 15.92 6.44
C ARG A 247 2.17 15.90 6.22
N LYS A 248 2.72 14.77 5.80
CA LYS A 248 4.14 14.68 5.42
C LYS A 248 4.24 15.02 3.94
N VAL A 249 5.24 15.84 3.62
CA VAL A 249 5.53 16.24 2.25
C VAL A 249 7.03 16.04 2.02
N GLY A 250 7.37 15.43 0.91
CA GLY A 250 8.74 15.21 0.44
C GLY A 250 8.87 15.66 -1.00
N ALA A 251 10.09 15.92 -1.43
CA ALA A 251 10.41 16.32 -2.79
C ALA A 251 11.58 15.49 -3.32
N LEU A 252 11.47 15.06 -4.57
CA LEU A 252 12.42 14.22 -5.29
C LEU A 252 12.88 14.92 -6.56
N ASN A 253 14.17 14.83 -6.86
CA ASN A 253 14.70 15.23 -8.16
C ASN A 253 14.39 14.15 -9.19
N TYR A 254 14.19 14.55 -10.45
CA TYR A 254 13.96 13.60 -11.54
C TYR A 254 15.18 12.73 -11.82
N SER A 255 16.40 13.22 -11.54
CA SER A 255 17.64 12.43 -11.65
C SER A 255 17.65 11.17 -10.80
N ASP A 256 16.87 11.17 -9.71
CA ASP A 256 16.87 10.09 -8.73
C ASP A 256 15.70 9.11 -8.99
N ILE A 257 14.89 9.36 -10.02
CA ILE A 257 13.69 8.59 -10.35
C ILE A 257 13.96 7.76 -11.60
N ASN A 258 13.84 6.44 -11.47
CA ASN A 258 13.72 5.54 -12.60
C ASN A 258 12.24 5.33 -12.93
N MET A 259 11.89 5.38 -14.22
CA MET A 259 10.54 5.14 -14.70
C MET A 259 10.56 4.12 -15.82
N ASP A 260 10.01 2.93 -15.55
CA ASP A 260 9.90 1.87 -16.54
C ASP A 260 8.47 1.80 -17.05
N LEU A 261 8.32 1.93 -18.36
CA LEU A 261 7.07 1.81 -19.10
C LEU A 261 7.10 0.50 -19.88
N GLY A 262 5.99 -0.22 -19.91
CA GLY A 262 5.91 -1.44 -20.68
C GLY A 262 4.53 -2.10 -20.65
N THR A 263 4.49 -3.36 -21.05
CA THR A 263 3.27 -4.18 -20.95
C THR A 263 3.53 -5.43 -20.13
N THR A 264 2.48 -5.95 -19.51
CA THR A 264 2.54 -7.16 -18.70
C THR A 264 1.34 -8.06 -18.99
N ASN A 265 1.59 -9.36 -18.97
CA ASN A 265 0.57 -10.38 -19.19
C ASN A 265 -0.04 -10.76 -17.84
N PHE A 266 -1.33 -10.47 -17.68
CA PHE A 266 -2.03 -10.65 -16.43
C PHE A 266 -3.16 -11.68 -16.57
N VAL A 267 -3.15 -12.70 -15.71
CA VAL A 267 -4.25 -13.67 -15.61
C VAL A 267 -5.41 -13.00 -14.86
N GLU A 268 -6.46 -12.61 -15.58
CA GLU A 268 -7.58 -11.85 -15.02
C GLU A 268 -8.69 -12.81 -14.55
N THR A 269 -8.93 -12.82 -13.24
CA THR A 269 -10.01 -13.59 -12.62
C THR A 269 -11.27 -12.75 -12.40
N ASP A 270 -11.14 -11.43 -12.43
CA ASP A 270 -12.27 -10.50 -12.33
C ASP A 270 -12.89 -10.21 -13.71
N PRO A 271 -14.02 -9.48 -13.79
CA PRO A 271 -14.58 -9.07 -15.08
C PRO A 271 -13.58 -8.24 -15.90
N VAL A 272 -13.25 -8.72 -17.09
CA VAL A 272 -12.28 -8.09 -17.99
C VAL A 272 -12.79 -6.72 -18.48
N PRO A 273 -11.97 -5.67 -18.43
CA PRO A 273 -12.29 -4.37 -19.03
C PRO A 273 -12.51 -4.48 -20.54
N ARG A 274 -13.49 -3.74 -21.10
CA ARG A 274 -13.86 -3.85 -22.53
C ARG A 274 -12.78 -3.38 -23.50
N ASP A 275 -11.85 -2.57 -23.01
CA ASP A 275 -10.73 -1.95 -23.69
C ASP A 275 -9.42 -2.74 -23.51
N ALA A 276 -9.46 -3.87 -22.79
CA ALA A 276 -8.31 -4.73 -22.60
C ALA A 276 -8.10 -5.68 -23.79
N ASN A 277 -6.84 -5.88 -24.17
CA ASN A 277 -6.47 -6.86 -25.18
C ASN A 277 -6.34 -8.25 -24.55
N ILE A 278 -7.19 -9.20 -24.93
CA ILE A 278 -7.11 -10.59 -24.48
C ILE A 278 -6.18 -11.35 -25.42
N LEU A 279 -5.02 -11.80 -24.92
CA LEU A 279 -4.03 -12.52 -25.73
C LEU A 279 -4.44 -13.98 -25.97
N TYR A 280 -4.82 -14.67 -24.89
CA TYR A 280 -5.24 -16.07 -24.93
C TYR A 280 -5.98 -16.43 -23.63
N TYR A 281 -6.52 -17.65 -23.57
CA TYR A 281 -7.16 -18.19 -22.36
C TYR A 281 -6.30 -19.29 -21.76
N THR A 282 -6.16 -19.29 -20.44
CA THR A 282 -5.53 -20.35 -19.64
C THR A 282 -6.58 -20.98 -18.73
N TRP A 283 -6.25 -22.09 -18.07
CA TRP A 283 -7.14 -22.72 -17.08
C TRP A 283 -6.80 -22.22 -15.70
N LEU A 284 -7.78 -21.98 -14.83
CA LEU A 284 -7.50 -21.51 -13.47
C LEU A 284 -6.53 -22.45 -12.70
N LYS A 285 -6.66 -23.76 -12.93
CA LYS A 285 -5.76 -24.79 -12.39
C LYS A 285 -5.07 -25.54 -13.54
N VAL A 286 -3.75 -25.48 -13.60
CA VAL A 286 -2.92 -26.04 -14.68
C VAL A 286 -1.97 -27.12 -14.17
N ASN A 287 -1.73 -28.11 -15.03
CA ASN A 287 -0.62 -29.05 -14.88
C ASN A 287 0.72 -28.36 -15.20
N LYS A 288 1.84 -29.04 -14.94
CA LYS A 288 3.19 -28.52 -15.27
C LYS A 288 3.36 -28.15 -16.76
N ASN A 289 2.57 -28.72 -17.65
CA ASN A 289 2.59 -28.50 -19.10
C ASN A 289 1.53 -27.48 -19.57
N GLY A 290 0.87 -26.75 -18.66
CA GLY A 290 -0.17 -25.76 -18.98
C GLY A 290 -1.56 -26.33 -19.30
N THR A 291 -1.70 -27.66 -19.44
CA THR A 291 -3.00 -28.30 -19.69
C THR A 291 -3.93 -28.24 -18.46
N PRO A 292 -5.27 -28.31 -18.63
CA PRO A 292 -6.19 -28.28 -17.51
C PRO A 292 -5.96 -29.41 -16.52
N ASP A 293 -5.82 -29.08 -15.24
CA ASP A 293 -5.87 -30.07 -14.17
C ASP A 293 -7.33 -30.49 -13.92
N ARG A 294 -7.68 -31.68 -14.42
CA ARG A 294 -9.05 -32.24 -14.36
C ARG A 294 -9.45 -32.74 -12.97
N ARG A 295 -8.53 -32.76 -11.99
CA ARG A 295 -8.85 -33.16 -10.61
C ARG A 295 -9.69 -32.12 -9.87
N PHE A 296 -9.70 -30.89 -10.35
CA PHE A 296 -10.46 -29.79 -9.76
C PHE A 296 -11.84 -29.64 -10.42
N LYS A 297 -12.91 -29.74 -9.62
CA LYS A 297 -14.31 -29.69 -10.11
C LYS A 297 -14.70 -28.34 -10.74
N ASN A 298 -14.14 -27.23 -10.25
CA ASN A 298 -14.48 -25.86 -10.69
C ASN A 298 -13.33 -25.19 -11.46
N ASN A 299 -12.62 -25.95 -12.30
CA ASN A 299 -11.54 -25.43 -13.13
C ASN A 299 -12.10 -24.83 -14.42
N HIS A 300 -12.28 -23.51 -14.47
CA HIS A 300 -12.76 -22.78 -15.63
C HIS A 300 -11.60 -22.09 -16.36
N GLN A 301 -11.85 -21.68 -17.60
CA GLN A 301 -10.90 -20.86 -18.35
C GLN A 301 -10.92 -19.42 -17.85
N VAL A 302 -9.74 -18.84 -17.71
CA VAL A 302 -9.50 -17.45 -17.33
C VAL A 302 -8.68 -16.76 -18.42
N PRO A 303 -9.04 -15.53 -18.82
CA PRO A 303 -8.31 -14.79 -19.84
C PRO A 303 -6.95 -14.30 -19.34
N VAL A 304 -5.96 -14.31 -20.22
CA VAL A 304 -4.69 -13.61 -20.04
C VAL A 304 -4.76 -12.33 -20.84
N CYS A 305 -4.82 -11.20 -20.13
CA CYS A 305 -4.94 -9.87 -20.72
C CYS A 305 -3.55 -9.21 -20.78
N GLN A 306 -3.30 -8.46 -21.85
CA GLN A 306 -2.16 -7.57 -21.92
C GLN A 306 -2.56 -6.23 -21.28
N TYR A 307 -1.90 -5.85 -20.21
CA TYR A 307 -2.10 -4.58 -19.53
C TYR A 307 -0.87 -3.71 -19.68
N GLY A 308 -1.09 -2.40 -19.72
CA GLY A 308 0.01 -1.43 -19.65
C GLY A 308 0.51 -1.32 -18.22
N SER A 309 1.83 -1.28 -18.03
CA SER A 309 2.49 -1.15 -16.72
C SER A 309 3.36 0.10 -16.66
N VAL A 310 3.28 0.81 -15.54
CA VAL A 310 4.18 1.92 -15.21
C VAL A 310 4.80 1.65 -13.85
N LEU A 311 6.12 1.53 -13.80
CA LEU A 311 6.88 1.38 -12.57
C LEU A 311 7.66 2.67 -12.32
N ILE A 312 7.47 3.25 -11.14
CA ILE A 312 8.20 4.45 -10.69
C ILE A 312 9.00 4.07 -9.46
N GLU A 313 10.33 4.17 -9.57
CA GLU A 313 11.26 3.80 -8.51
C GLU A 313 12.25 4.92 -8.22
N SER A 314 12.66 5.03 -6.96
CA SER A 314 13.75 5.90 -6.55
C SER A 314 14.45 5.24 -5.38
N GLY A 315 15.59 4.58 -5.64
CA GLY A 315 16.34 3.81 -4.65
C GLY A 315 15.45 2.94 -3.75
N ASN A 316 15.64 3.04 -2.43
CA ASN A 316 14.81 2.33 -1.45
C ASN A 316 13.57 3.10 -0.98
N SER A 317 13.36 4.30 -1.50
CA SER A 317 12.48 5.27 -0.89
C SER A 317 11.13 5.37 -1.61
N LEU A 318 11.10 5.24 -2.94
CA LEU A 318 9.88 5.28 -3.78
C LEU A 318 9.77 3.96 -4.56
N HIS A 319 8.64 3.28 -4.43
CA HIS A 319 8.25 2.19 -5.32
C HIS A 319 6.74 2.27 -5.55
N VAL A 320 6.34 2.56 -6.78
CA VAL A 320 4.95 2.67 -7.21
C VAL A 320 4.77 1.91 -8.51
N GLU A 321 3.95 0.86 -8.46
CA GLU A 321 3.55 0.09 -9.63
C GLU A 321 2.09 0.44 -9.99
N LEU A 322 1.88 0.82 -11.24
CA LEU A 322 0.59 1.20 -11.81
C LEU A 322 0.27 0.31 -12.99
N MET A 323 -1.02 0.11 -13.23
CA MET A 323 -1.50 -0.66 -14.36
C MET A 323 -2.70 0.03 -15.02
N CYS A 324 -2.81 -0.05 -16.34
CA CYS A 324 -3.98 0.40 -17.09
C CYS A 324 -4.51 -0.72 -18.00
N SER A 325 -5.82 -0.71 -18.24
CA SER A 325 -6.49 -1.75 -19.02
C SER A 325 -6.09 -1.78 -20.49
N ASN A 326 -5.92 -0.63 -21.13
CA ASN A 326 -5.51 -0.54 -22.52
C ASN A 326 -3.98 -0.37 -22.63
N SER A 327 -3.30 -1.43 -23.09
CA SER A 327 -1.84 -1.48 -23.29
C SER A 327 -1.33 -0.40 -24.24
N ASP A 328 -2.10 -0.03 -25.26
CA ASP A 328 -1.71 0.96 -26.28
C ASP A 328 -1.50 2.35 -25.65
N THR A 329 -2.11 2.61 -24.49
CA THR A 329 -1.88 3.85 -23.74
C THR A 329 -0.41 3.97 -23.38
N ILE A 330 0.21 2.90 -22.89
CA ILE A 330 1.60 2.92 -22.44
C ILE A 330 2.58 3.01 -23.60
N GLU A 331 2.31 2.34 -24.72
CA GLU A 331 3.14 2.47 -25.92
C GLU A 331 3.22 3.92 -26.40
N LYS A 332 2.10 4.66 -26.34
CA LYS A 332 2.09 6.11 -26.59
C LYS A 332 2.93 6.85 -25.56
N MET A 333 2.76 6.56 -24.26
CA MET A 333 3.55 7.20 -23.20
C MET A 333 5.06 7.01 -23.43
N GLU A 334 5.48 5.80 -23.79
CA GLU A 334 6.88 5.43 -24.02
C GLU A 334 7.46 6.16 -25.24
N HIS A 335 6.72 6.22 -26.35
CA HIS A 335 7.14 6.96 -27.54
C HIS A 335 7.40 8.44 -27.23
N PHE A 336 6.51 9.07 -26.47
CA PHE A 336 6.68 10.47 -26.06
C PHE A 336 7.79 10.66 -25.03
N ALA A 337 7.91 9.78 -24.03
CA ALA A 337 8.99 9.84 -23.05
C ALA A 337 10.35 9.78 -23.74
N ASN A 338 10.51 8.87 -24.72
CA ASN A 338 11.73 8.76 -25.52
C ASN A 338 12.00 10.02 -26.36
N LYS A 339 10.97 10.67 -26.90
CA LYS A 339 11.13 11.93 -27.64
C LYS A 339 11.60 13.09 -26.75
N VAL A 340 11.21 13.10 -25.47
CA VAL A 340 11.61 14.13 -24.50
C VAL A 340 12.99 13.85 -23.92
N LEU A 341 13.34 12.57 -23.68
CA LEU A 341 14.60 12.16 -23.06
C LEU A 341 15.78 12.03 -24.04
N ASN A 342 15.53 11.58 -25.28
CA ASN A 342 16.58 11.40 -26.30
C ASN A 342 16.70 12.64 -27.20
N ARG A 343 16.91 13.81 -26.59
CA ARG A 343 17.37 14.99 -27.31
C ARG A 343 18.90 14.95 -27.40
N ASP A 344 19.41 14.39 -28.49
CA ASP A 344 20.66 14.82 -29.11
C ASP A 344 20.39 16.02 -30.03
#